data_AF-A0A8B6F6G8-F1
#
_entry.id   AF-A0A8B6F6G8-F1
#
_cell.length_a   1.000
_cell.length_b   1.000
_cell.length_c   1.000
_cell.angle_alpha   90.00
_cell.angle_beta   90.00
_cell.angle_gamma   90.00
#
_symmetry.space_group_name_H-M   'P 1'
#
loop_
_entity.id
_entity.type
_entity.pdbx_description
1 polymer ?
#
loop_
_entity_poly.entity_id
_entity_poly.type
_entity_poly.pdbx_seq_one_letter_code
_entity_poly.pdbx_strand_id
1 'polypeptide(L)'
;MINTTVCLLLQEKASIYFIWTVSISSGNYGVTEQVVEGQSISHTGSSDNNGGVHSASMTTLSRMNKDEHAFIRTTTYGSTNTFYSAGNYPHSSFLGMLVYDEK
;
A
#
# COMPACT_ATOMS: atom_id res chain seq x y z
N MET A 1 -8.98 12.39 -7.01
CA MET A 1 -7.80 11.62 -6.60
C MET A 1 -7.87 11.46 -5.09
N ILE A 2 -7.96 10.23 -4.57
CA ILE A 2 -8.01 9.97 -3.13
C ILE A 2 -6.66 9.40 -2.73
N ASN A 3 -5.92 10.10 -1.88
CA ASN A 3 -4.69 9.62 -1.28
C ASN A 3 -5.01 9.20 0.16
N THR A 4 -5.04 7.90 0.42
CA THR A 4 -5.02 7.38 1.79
C THR A 4 -3.58 7.05 2.12
N THR A 5 -3.07 7.66 3.18
CA THR A 5 -1.70 7.46 3.65
C THR A 5 -1.74 6.77 5.00
N VAL A 6 -1.26 5.54 5.07
CA VAL A 6 -0.90 4.90 6.35
C VAL A 6 0.61 5.01 6.46
N CYS A 7 1.09 5.71 7.49
CA CYS A 7 2.50 6.07 7.64
C CYS A 7 3.14 5.31 8.80
N LEU A 8 4.33 4.77 8.57
CA LEU A 8 5.21 4.23 9.60
C LEU A 8 6.49 5.07 9.63
N LEU A 9 6.78 5.65 10.79
CA LEU A 9 8.02 6.38 11.06
C LEU A 9 9.00 5.45 11.80
N LEU A 10 10.24 5.39 11.34
CA LEU A 10 11.28 4.63 12.01
C LEU A 10 12.15 5.47 12.94
N GLN A 11 12.41 4.94 14.12
CA GLN A 11 13.29 5.57 15.12
C GLN A 11 14.77 5.21 14.93
N GLU A 12 15.04 4.09 14.25
CA GLU A 12 16.38 3.54 14.03
C GLU A 12 16.48 2.93 12.63
N LYS A 13 17.70 2.69 12.17
CA LYS A 13 17.96 2.06 10.89
C LYS A 13 17.58 0.58 10.96
N ALA A 14 16.79 0.12 10.00
CA ALA A 14 16.17 -1.18 10.12
C ALA A 14 15.84 -1.80 8.76
N SER A 15 15.76 -3.13 8.74
CA SER A 15 15.04 -3.85 7.70
C SER A 15 13.61 -4.12 8.17
N ILE A 16 12.65 -3.60 7.41
CA ILE A 16 11.21 -3.74 7.68
C ILE A 16 10.58 -4.62 6.62
N TYR A 17 9.81 -5.61 7.08
CA TYR A 17 8.92 -6.37 6.24
C TYR A 17 7.56 -5.68 6.19
N PHE A 18 7.14 -5.30 4.99
CA PHE A 18 5.84 -4.71 4.74
C PHE A 18 4.92 -5.73 4.08
N ILE A 19 3.66 -5.72 4.49
CA ILE A 19 2.57 -6.43 3.82
C ILE A 19 1.37 -5.52 3.73
N TRP A 20 0.72 -5.53 2.57
CA TRP A 20 -0.54 -4.82 2.40
C TRP A 20 -1.48 -5.53 1.46
N THR A 21 -2.76 -5.24 1.68
CA THR A 21 -3.87 -5.54 0.79
C THR A 21 -4.64 -4.24 0.64
N VAL A 22 -4.96 -3.89 -0.60
CA VAL A 22 -5.84 -2.76 -0.90
C VAL A 22 -6.97 -3.26 -1.76
N SER A 23 -8.19 -3.02 -1.32
CA SER A 23 -9.42 -3.31 -2.05
C SER A 23 -10.02 -2.02 -2.57
N ILE A 24 -10.32 -2.01 -3.87
CA ILE A 24 -10.73 -0.84 -4.61
C ILE A 24 -12.01 -1.19 -5.35
N SER A 25 -13.02 -0.33 -5.24
CA SER A 25 -14.12 -0.29 -6.18
C SER A 25 -13.75 0.72 -7.28
N SER A 26 -13.36 0.23 -8.45
CA SER A 26 -13.13 1.08 -9.62
C SER A 26 -13.52 0.36 -10.90
N GLY A 27 -13.91 1.11 -11.93
CA GLY A 27 -14.32 0.55 -13.22
C GLY A 27 -13.20 0.27 -14.20
N ASN A 28 -11.92 0.23 -13.79
CA ASN A 28 -10.79 0.00 -14.71
C ASN A 28 -9.56 -0.58 -13.99
N TYR A 29 -8.76 0.28 -13.36
CA TYR A 29 -7.42 -0.07 -12.88
C TYR A 29 -7.02 0.77 -11.66
N GLY A 30 -6.46 0.10 -10.66
CA GLY A 30 -5.84 0.74 -9.50
C GLY A 30 -4.43 0.21 -9.28
N VAL A 31 -3.51 1.11 -8.91
CA VAL A 31 -2.13 0.82 -8.53
C VAL A 31 -1.94 1.27 -7.09
N THR A 32 -1.36 0.42 -6.26
CA THR A 32 -0.86 0.79 -4.93
C THR A 32 0.65 0.68 -4.92
N GLU A 33 1.30 1.74 -4.49
CA GLU A 33 2.74 1.86 -4.38
C GLU A 33 3.16 1.88 -2.92
N GLN A 34 4.24 1.18 -2.57
CA GLN A 34 5.00 1.45 -1.36
C GLN A 34 5.95 2.61 -1.63
N VAL A 35 5.90 3.62 -0.77
CA VAL A 35 6.73 4.81 -0.86
C VAL A 35 7.60 4.92 0.38
N VAL A 36 8.90 5.11 0.21
CA VAL A 36 9.87 5.41 1.28
C VAL A 36 10.56 6.72 0.93
N GLU A 37 10.48 7.72 1.82
CA GLU A 37 11.06 9.06 1.60
C GLU A 37 10.70 9.68 0.22
N GLY A 38 9.44 9.48 -0.19
CA GLY A 38 8.93 9.99 -1.47
C GLY A 38 9.33 9.18 -2.71
N GLN A 39 10.15 8.13 -2.58
CA GLN A 39 10.52 7.23 -3.66
C GLN A 39 9.60 6.00 -3.71
N SER A 40 9.09 5.67 -4.90
CA SER A 40 8.32 4.44 -5.13
C SER A 40 9.28 3.25 -5.12
N ILE A 41 9.12 2.35 -4.15
CA ILE A 41 9.99 1.20 -3.94
C ILE A 41 9.42 -0.05 -4.63
N SER A 42 8.10 -0.18 -4.59
CA SER A 42 7.39 -1.32 -5.15
C SER A 42 5.94 -0.95 -5.44
N HIS A 43 5.30 -1.69 -6.34
CA HIS A 43 3.91 -1.45 -6.68
C HIS A 43 3.16 -2.74 -6.99
N THR A 44 1.88 -2.76 -6.66
CA THR A 44 0.94 -3.82 -7.05
C THR A 44 -0.30 -3.18 -7.64
N GLY A 45 -0.92 -3.85 -8.61
CA GLY A 45 -2.07 -3.32 -9.31
C GLY A 45 -3.13 -4.38 -9.49
N SER A 46 -4.36 -3.93 -9.65
CA SER A 46 -5.51 -4.76 -9.98
C SER A 46 -6.35 -4.05 -11.02
N SER A 47 -6.78 -4.78 -12.04
CA SER A 47 -7.69 -4.29 -13.07
C SER A 47 -8.97 -5.11 -13.08
N ASP A 48 -10.10 -4.44 -13.19
CA ASP A 48 -11.38 -5.06 -13.50
C ASP A 48 -12.16 -4.12 -14.43
N ASN A 49 -12.47 -4.61 -15.63
CA ASN A 49 -13.19 -3.86 -16.66
C ASN A 49 -14.71 -4.01 -16.57
N ASN A 50 -15.21 -4.94 -15.74
CA ASN A 50 -16.63 -5.25 -15.64
C ASN A 50 -17.33 -4.52 -14.48
N GLY A 51 -16.60 -3.71 -13.73
CA GLY A 51 -17.08 -3.05 -12.52
C GLY A 51 -17.19 -4.04 -11.35
N GLY A 52 -16.69 -3.62 -10.19
CA GLY A 52 -16.65 -4.48 -9.02
C GLY A 52 -15.62 -4.01 -8.00
N VAL A 53 -15.52 -4.74 -6.89
CA VAL A 53 -14.44 -4.57 -5.92
C VAL A 53 -13.35 -5.58 -6.26
N HIS A 54 -12.14 -5.08 -6.49
CA HIS A 54 -10.96 -5.90 -6.72
C HIS A 54 -9.87 -5.56 -5.70
N SER A 55 -9.00 -6.52 -5.44
CA SER A 55 -7.96 -6.39 -4.43
C SER A 55 -6.58 -6.63 -5.04
N ALA A 56 -5.62 -5.82 -4.63
CA ALA A 56 -4.20 -6.04 -4.89
C ALA A 56 -3.49 -6.22 -3.55
N SER A 57 -2.62 -7.23 -3.48
CA SER A 57 -1.79 -7.48 -2.30
C SER A 57 -0.33 -7.58 -2.68
N MET A 58 0.55 -7.22 -1.77
CA MET A 58 1.99 -7.35 -1.95
C MET A 58 2.70 -7.40 -0.60
N THR A 59 3.86 -8.05 -0.63
CA THR A 59 4.81 -8.10 0.49
C THR A 59 6.16 -7.61 -0.01
N THR A 60 6.87 -6.84 0.80
CA THR A 60 8.23 -6.40 0.50
C THR A 60 9.12 -6.43 1.73
N LEU A 61 10.42 -6.57 1.50
CA LEU A 61 11.44 -6.32 2.50
C LEU A 61 12.19 -5.05 2.07
N SER A 62 12.17 -4.03 2.91
CA SER A 62 12.83 -2.75 2.62
C SER A 62 13.76 -2.38 3.76
N ARG A 63 14.99 -2.02 3.41
CA ARG A 63 15.90 -1.34 4.32
C ARG A 63 15.50 0.13 4.39
N MET A 64 15.39 0.64 5.60
CA MET A 64 15.06 2.03 5.87
C MET A 64 16.09 2.61 6.85
N ASN A 65 16.44 3.87 6.63
CA ASN A 65 17.28 4.63 7.54
C ASN A 65 16.45 5.19 8.69
N LYS A 66 17.16 5.62 9.73
CA LYS A 66 16.57 6.35 10.85
C LYS A 66 15.84 7.60 10.34
N ASP A 67 14.68 7.87 10.94
CA ASP A 67 13.79 8.99 10.64
C ASP A 67 13.12 8.96 9.26
N GLU A 68 13.30 7.86 8.49
CA GLU A 68 12.58 7.67 7.24
C GLU A 68 11.12 7.23 7.48
N HIS A 69 10.25 7.66 6.56
CA HIS A 69 8.82 7.37 6.53
C HIS A 69 8.51 6.40 5.40
N ALA A 70 7.77 5.35 5.74
CA ALA A 70 7.16 4.46 4.76
C ALA A 70 5.64 4.64 4.76
N PHE A 71 5.03 4.64 3.59
CA PHE A 71 3.59 4.58 3.44
C PHE A 71 3.19 3.85 2.17
N ILE A 72 1.91 3.51 2.07
CA ILE A 72 1.30 3.12 0.80
C ILE A 72 0.50 4.28 0.22
N ARG A 73 0.53 4.41 -1.10
CA ARG A 73 -0.32 5.34 -1.85
C ARG A 73 -1.01 4.59 -2.97
N THR A 74 -2.31 4.80 -3.13
CA THR A 74 -3.09 4.18 -4.20
C THR A 74 -3.53 5.22 -5.22
N THR A 75 -3.23 4.97 -6.49
CA THR A 75 -3.69 5.72 -7.65
C THR A 75 -4.71 4.89 -8.42
N THR A 76 -5.86 5.46 -8.72
CA THR A 76 -6.96 4.78 -9.41
C THR A 76 -7.37 5.55 -10.66
N TYR A 77 -7.66 4.82 -11.73
CA TYR A 77 -7.91 5.38 -13.06
C TYR A 77 -9.35 5.08 -13.48
N GLY A 78 -10.33 5.75 -12.86
CA GLY A 78 -11.74 5.57 -13.15
C GLY A 78 -12.61 6.73 -12.65
N SER A 79 -13.91 6.69 -13.01
CA SER A 79 -14.91 7.71 -12.62
C SER A 79 -15.37 7.60 -11.17
N THR A 80 -15.29 6.41 -10.58
CA THR A 80 -15.55 6.15 -9.16
C THR A 80 -14.35 5.43 -8.58
N ASN A 81 -13.80 5.98 -7.50
CA ASN A 81 -12.62 5.44 -6.83
C ASN A 81 -12.91 5.43 -5.34
N THR A 82 -13.10 4.24 -4.77
CA THR A 82 -13.40 4.11 -3.34
C THR A 82 -12.56 3.00 -2.74
N PHE A 83 -11.87 3.32 -1.65
CA PHE A 83 -11.25 2.30 -0.80
C PHE A 83 -12.35 1.49 -0.12
N TYR A 84 -12.19 0.19 -0.15
CA TYR A 84 -13.17 -0.73 0.39
C TYR A 84 -12.60 -1.47 1.61
N SER A 85 -13.28 -1.35 2.75
CA SER A 85 -12.88 -1.95 4.03
C SER A 85 -14.07 -2.44 4.87
N ALA A 86 -15.21 -2.71 4.23
CA ALA A 86 -16.42 -3.14 4.93
C ALA A 86 -17.23 -4.13 4.09
N GLY A 87 -17.71 -5.23 4.66
CA GLY A 87 -18.55 -6.22 3.94
C GLY A 87 -17.80 -7.51 3.64
N ASN A 88 -18.19 -8.21 2.56
CA ASN A 88 -17.68 -9.56 2.25
C ASN A 88 -16.43 -9.57 1.35
N TYR A 89 -15.83 -8.41 1.07
CA TYR A 89 -14.62 -8.29 0.25
C TYR A 89 -13.38 -8.26 1.15
N PRO A 90 -12.19 -8.60 0.65
CA PRO A 90 -10.96 -8.48 1.43
C PRO A 90 -10.82 -7.07 2.00
N HIS A 91 -10.54 -6.95 3.30
CA HIS A 91 -10.37 -5.65 3.93
C HIS A 91 -9.03 -5.04 3.52
N SER A 92 -9.01 -3.72 3.29
CA SER A 92 -7.74 -3.03 3.08
C SER A 92 -6.95 -2.99 4.38
N SER A 93 -5.69 -3.41 4.34
CA SER A 93 -4.80 -3.51 5.50
C SER A 93 -3.36 -3.17 5.12
N PHE A 94 -2.62 -2.59 6.07
CA PHE A 94 -1.19 -2.30 5.94
C PHE A 94 -0.49 -2.66 7.25
N LEU A 95 0.60 -3.41 7.16
CA LEU A 95 1.44 -3.79 8.30
C LEU A 95 2.91 -3.63 7.91
N GLY A 96 3.68 -3.02 8.80
CA GLY A 96 5.14 -3.04 8.77
C GLY A 96 5.67 -3.69 10.04
N MET A 97 6.64 -4.58 9.91
CA MET A 97 7.25 -5.29 11.03
C MET A 97 8.78 -5.19 10.96
N LEU A 98 9.40 -4.83 12.09
CA LEU A 98 10.85 -4.89 12.27
C LEU A 98 11.34 -6.33 12.17
N VAL A 99 12.16 -6.61 11.16
CA VAL A 99 12.81 -7.93 10.97
C VAL A 99 14.22 -7.92 11.52
N TYR A 100 14.96 -6.84 11.27
CA TYR A 100 16.33 -6.70 11.71
C TYR A 100 16.63 -5.24 12.05
N ASP A 101 17.16 -5.04 13.26
CA ASP A 101 17.67 -3.77 13.74
C ASP A 101 19.14 -3.63 13.30
N GLU A 102 19.43 -2.61 12.51
CA GLU A 102 20.79 -2.32 12.01
C GLU A 102 21.47 -1.30 12.92
N LYS A 103 22.24 -1.80 13.88
CA LYS A 103 23.10 -0.99 14.76
C LYS A 103 24.36 -0.49 14.07
#